data_AF-A0A7S1W5G0-F1
#
_entry.id   AF-A0A7S1W5G0-F1
#
_cell.length_a   1.000
_cell.length_b   1.000
_cell.length_c   1.000
_cell.angle_alpha   90.00
_cell.angle_beta   90.00
_cell.angle_gamma   90.00
#
_symmetry.space_group_name_H-M   'P 1'
#
loop_
_entity.id
_entity.type
_entity.pdbx_description
1 polymer ?
#
loop_
_entity_poly.entity_id
_entity_poly.type
_entity_poly.pdbx_seq_one_letter_code
_entity_poly.pdbx_strand_id
1 'polypeptide(L)'
;ERCRNLLKRELKAAPVDVVLHDGAPNVGTSWAKDAYGQSELVLHSMKLACEHLRPGGTFVTKVFRSADYNSLLWVFGQLFNKVEATKPTASRNVSAEIFVLCIGFKAGKIDPRFFDPKWVFMEIVESIAEAGVTDKKPTSTLKDYLKAQGRRQRGGYEPGADFKVVPLHELITSENPAGLLVTAHRLNLEAPGSEHLRDHALTTDEIRELCADLKVLGKKDLSKLLKWRMRILREKEKAERAARKAKPAEAGADAAT
;
A
#
# COMPACT_ATOMS: atom_id res chain seq x y z
N GLU A 1 -16.56 1.89 18.01
CA GLU A 1 -18.01 2.13 17.93
C GLU A 1 -18.54 3.19 18.91
N ARG A 2 -18.38 3.04 20.24
CA ARG A 2 -18.91 4.01 21.23
C ARG A 2 -18.58 5.49 20.93
N CYS A 3 -17.32 5.82 20.68
CA CYS A 3 -16.90 7.20 20.40
C CYS A 3 -17.47 7.75 19.08
N ARG A 4 -17.63 6.92 18.06
CA ARG A 4 -18.25 7.34 16.79
C ARG A 4 -19.71 7.75 16.99
N ASN A 5 -20.46 6.99 17.80
CA ASN A 5 -21.85 7.31 18.10
C ASN A 5 -21.98 8.61 18.91
N LEU A 6 -21.07 8.85 19.85
CA LEU A 6 -21.00 10.13 20.58
C LEU A 6 -20.73 11.29 19.62
N LEU A 7 -19.74 11.16 18.74
CA LEU A 7 -19.39 12.21 17.78
C LEU A 7 -20.58 12.58 16.88
N LYS A 8 -21.29 11.58 16.34
CA LYS A 8 -22.49 11.78 15.53
C LYS A 8 -23.59 12.54 16.27
N ARG A 9 -23.77 12.23 17.56
CA ARG A 9 -24.76 12.87 18.43
C ARG A 9 -24.41 14.33 18.69
N GLU A 10 -23.16 14.59 19.09
CA GLU A 10 -22.71 15.96 19.43
C GLU A 10 -22.68 16.87 18.19
N LEU A 11 -22.25 16.34 17.04
CA LEU A 11 -22.28 17.07 15.78
C LEU A 11 -23.69 17.21 15.19
N LYS A 12 -24.69 16.48 15.73
CA LYS A 12 -26.08 16.46 15.23
C LYS A 12 -26.15 16.20 13.72
N ALA A 13 -25.27 15.34 13.21
CA ALA A 13 -25.07 15.06 11.78
C ALA A 13 -24.70 16.28 10.90
N ALA A 14 -24.34 17.42 11.47
CA ALA A 14 -23.81 18.55 10.73
C ALA A 14 -22.37 18.25 10.27
N PRO A 15 -22.03 18.51 9.00
CA PRO A 15 -20.66 18.34 8.54
C PRO A 15 -19.76 19.42 9.11
N VAL A 16 -18.47 19.10 9.28
CA VAL A 16 -17.47 20.02 9.85
C VAL A 16 -16.61 20.65 8.78
N ASP A 17 -16.10 21.84 9.06
CA ASP A 17 -15.22 22.59 8.16
C ASP A 17 -13.78 22.07 8.19
N VAL A 18 -13.31 21.71 9.38
CA VAL A 18 -11.92 21.31 9.65
C VAL A 18 -11.89 20.11 10.59
N VAL A 19 -11.03 19.14 10.28
CA VAL A 19 -10.66 18.05 11.19
C VAL A 19 -9.16 18.15 11.48
N LEU A 20 -8.81 18.19 12.76
CA LEU A 20 -7.43 18.21 13.24
C LEU A 20 -7.07 16.88 13.87
N HIS A 21 -5.92 16.33 13.49
CA HIS A 21 -5.40 15.08 14.02
C HIS A 21 -3.97 15.27 14.54
N ASP A 22 -3.81 15.15 15.85
CA ASP A 22 -2.52 15.22 16.53
C ASP A 22 -2.13 13.90 17.23
N GLY A 23 -2.80 12.81 16.87
CA GLY A 23 -2.60 11.51 17.51
C GLY A 23 -1.19 10.97 17.27
N ALA A 24 -0.62 10.34 18.30
CA ALA A 24 0.65 9.63 18.23
C ALA A 24 0.61 8.30 19.00
N PRO A 25 1.28 7.23 18.53
CA PRO A 25 1.41 6.00 19.27
C PRO A 25 2.37 6.20 20.45
N ASN A 26 2.37 5.24 21.38
CA ASN A 26 3.39 5.17 22.42
C ASN A 26 4.75 4.89 21.76
N VAL A 27 5.59 5.91 21.71
CA VAL A 27 6.93 5.85 21.12
C VAL A 27 7.90 5.25 22.14
N GLY A 28 8.79 4.37 21.68
CA GLY A 28 9.82 3.77 22.55
C GLY A 28 10.11 2.30 22.26
N THR A 29 9.51 1.74 21.21
CA THR A 29 9.85 0.39 20.76
C THR A 29 10.92 0.47 19.67
N SER A 30 10.62 0.01 18.46
CA SER A 30 11.45 0.21 17.28
C SER A 30 10.86 1.34 16.42
N TRP A 31 11.72 2.20 15.88
CA TRP A 31 11.30 3.30 15.00
C TRP A 31 10.38 2.84 13.85
N ALA A 32 10.66 1.69 13.24
CA ALA A 32 9.86 1.15 12.16
C ALA A 32 8.43 0.81 12.60
N LYS A 33 8.28 0.15 13.75
CA LYS A 33 6.96 -0.20 14.31
C LYS A 33 6.19 1.05 14.76
N ASP A 34 6.87 1.98 15.42
CA ASP A 34 6.26 3.22 15.91
C ASP A 34 5.80 4.10 14.73
N ALA A 35 6.59 4.19 13.66
CA ALA A 35 6.24 4.93 12.45
C ALA A 35 5.11 4.27 11.64
N TYR A 36 5.06 2.93 11.57
CA TYR A 36 3.94 2.22 10.96
C TYR A 36 2.65 2.44 11.76
N GLY A 37 2.70 2.32 13.09
CA GLY A 37 1.56 2.58 13.98
C GLY A 37 1.03 4.01 13.85
N GLN A 38 1.92 5.00 13.70
CA GLN A 38 1.52 6.37 13.37
C GLN A 38 0.76 6.43 12.03
N SER A 39 1.29 5.77 11.00
CA SER A 39 0.73 5.82 9.65
C SER A 39 -0.66 5.15 9.58
N GLU A 40 -0.84 4.04 10.30
CA GLU A 40 -2.14 3.38 10.48
C GLU A 40 -3.14 4.26 11.22
N LEU A 41 -2.72 4.92 12.30
CA LEU A 41 -3.57 5.86 13.04
C LEU A 41 -4.05 7.02 12.15
N VAL A 42 -3.16 7.54 11.31
CA VAL A 42 -3.48 8.59 10.34
C VAL A 42 -4.55 8.14 9.34
N LEU A 43 -4.47 6.91 8.81
CA LEU A 43 -5.49 6.36 7.91
C LEU A 43 -6.87 6.24 8.58
N HIS A 44 -6.89 5.78 9.83
CA HIS A 44 -8.13 5.70 10.61
C HIS A 44 -8.73 7.06 10.92
N SER A 45 -7.89 8.05 11.25
CA SER A 45 -8.33 9.42 11.47
C SER A 45 -8.89 10.05 10.18
N MET A 46 -8.20 9.85 9.06
CA MET A 46 -8.66 10.32 7.75
C MET A 46 -10.00 9.69 7.36
N LYS A 47 -10.20 8.38 7.62
CA LYS A 47 -11.49 7.72 7.41
C LYS A 47 -12.61 8.44 8.16
N LEU A 48 -12.39 8.73 9.45
CA LEU A 48 -13.35 9.46 10.27
C LEU A 48 -13.56 10.90 9.73
N ALA A 49 -12.50 11.55 9.27
CA ALA A 49 -12.56 12.87 8.68
C ALA A 49 -13.44 12.88 7.41
N CYS A 50 -13.24 11.92 6.49
CA CYS A 50 -14.04 11.81 5.27
C CYS A 50 -15.52 11.49 5.53
N GLU A 51 -15.85 10.89 6.68
CA GLU A 51 -17.24 10.63 7.09
C GLU A 51 -17.96 11.92 7.57
N HIS A 52 -17.23 12.94 8.02
CA HIS A 52 -17.82 14.13 8.67
C HIS A 52 -17.45 15.47 8.04
N LEU A 53 -16.43 15.53 7.18
CA LEU A 53 -16.03 16.75 6.50
C LEU A 53 -17.06 17.18 5.45
N ARG A 54 -17.34 18.48 5.40
CA ARG A 54 -18.09 19.06 4.28
C ARG A 54 -17.27 19.01 2.98
N PRO A 55 -17.91 18.98 1.79
CA PRO A 55 -17.22 19.26 0.54
C PRO A 55 -16.42 20.58 0.63
N GLY A 56 -15.17 20.56 0.18
CA GLY A 56 -14.25 21.69 0.31
C GLY A 56 -13.58 21.86 1.68
N GLY A 57 -13.91 21.02 2.68
CA GLY A 57 -13.32 21.06 4.02
C GLY A 57 -11.83 20.71 4.06
N THR A 58 -11.21 20.91 5.22
CA THR A 58 -9.76 20.73 5.43
C THR A 58 -9.47 19.64 6.47
N PHE A 59 -8.50 18.79 6.18
CA PHE A 59 -7.94 17.83 7.14
C PHE A 59 -6.48 18.19 7.42
N VAL A 60 -6.10 18.24 8.70
CA VAL A 60 -4.73 18.50 9.12
C VAL A 60 -4.28 17.35 10.00
N THR A 61 -3.13 16.75 9.69
CA THR A 61 -2.65 15.59 10.44
C THR A 61 -1.16 15.62 10.74
N LYS A 62 -0.80 15.23 11.96
CA LYS A 62 0.56 14.89 12.35
C LYS A 62 0.97 13.55 11.72
N VAL A 63 2.11 13.54 11.06
CA VAL A 63 2.70 12.35 10.44
C VAL A 63 4.19 12.28 10.80
N PHE A 64 4.72 11.07 10.93
CA PHE A 64 6.15 10.85 11.03
C PHE A 64 6.73 10.65 9.64
N ARG A 65 7.87 11.30 9.34
CA ARG A 65 8.63 11.00 8.12
C ARG A 65 9.11 9.55 8.17
N SER A 66 8.45 8.69 7.41
CA SER A 66 8.68 7.24 7.36
C SER A 66 8.68 6.75 5.92
N ALA A 67 8.89 5.45 5.71
CA ALA A 67 8.77 4.84 4.39
C ALA A 67 7.34 4.94 3.82
N ASP A 68 6.33 4.95 4.68
CA ASP A 68 4.90 4.94 4.35
C ASP A 68 4.34 6.34 4.03
N TYR A 69 5.13 7.38 4.34
CA TYR A 69 4.74 8.79 4.17
C TYR A 69 4.24 9.12 2.75
N ASN A 70 4.94 8.64 1.72
CA ASN A 70 4.57 8.91 0.34
C ASN A 70 3.24 8.24 -0.05
N SER A 71 2.98 7.04 0.48
CA SER A 71 1.69 6.35 0.27
C SER A 71 0.55 7.15 0.90
N LEU A 72 0.76 7.69 2.10
CA LEU A 72 -0.22 8.59 2.73
C LEU A 72 -0.50 9.83 1.87
N LEU A 73 0.54 10.52 1.39
CA LEU A 73 0.36 11.69 0.53
C LEU A 73 -0.40 11.36 -0.76
N TRP A 74 -0.12 10.21 -1.37
CA TRP A 74 -0.82 9.77 -2.57
C TRP A 74 -2.33 9.60 -2.30
N VAL A 75 -2.68 8.93 -1.20
CA VAL A 75 -4.09 8.76 -0.79
C VAL A 75 -4.74 10.12 -0.53
N PHE A 76 -4.05 11.03 0.17
CA PHE A 76 -4.55 12.38 0.41
C PHE A 76 -4.81 13.12 -0.91
N GLY A 77 -3.91 13.01 -1.89
CA GLY A 77 -4.08 13.62 -3.21
C GLY A 77 -5.29 13.08 -3.99
N GLN A 78 -5.69 11.83 -3.73
CA GLN A 78 -6.94 11.30 -4.31
C GLN A 78 -8.17 11.97 -3.69
N LEU A 79 -8.14 12.26 -2.39
CA LEU A 79 -9.29 12.70 -1.59
C LEU A 79 -9.45 14.23 -1.49
N PHE A 80 -8.36 14.98 -1.65
CA PHE A 80 -8.31 16.43 -1.48
C PHE A 80 -7.75 17.11 -2.73
N ASN A 81 -8.08 18.39 -2.91
CA ASN A 81 -7.65 19.18 -4.06
C ASN A 81 -6.18 19.60 -3.94
N LYS A 82 -5.73 19.92 -2.73
CA LYS A 82 -4.36 20.37 -2.44
C LYS A 82 -3.83 19.64 -1.21
N VAL A 83 -2.59 19.16 -1.28
CA VAL A 83 -1.91 18.49 -0.17
C VAL A 83 -0.53 19.11 0.01
N GLU A 84 -0.27 19.69 1.17
CA GLU A 84 0.99 20.36 1.49
C GLU A 84 1.56 19.84 2.80
N ALA A 85 2.82 19.41 2.77
CA ALA A 85 3.52 19.03 3.99
C ALA A 85 4.36 20.20 4.49
N THR A 86 4.29 20.46 5.80
CA THR A 86 5.06 21.50 6.46
C THR A 86 5.67 20.98 7.75
N LYS A 87 6.87 21.47 8.06
CA LYS A 87 7.47 21.31 9.38
C LYS A 87 7.42 22.67 10.08
N PRO A 88 6.54 22.88 11.07
CA PRO A 88 6.43 24.16 11.76
C PRO A 88 7.73 24.52 12.47
N THR A 89 8.06 25.82 12.49
CA THR A 89 9.25 26.35 13.17
C THR A 89 9.26 26.04 14.67
N ALA A 90 8.09 25.87 15.28
CA ALA A 90 7.93 25.49 16.68
C ALA A 90 8.25 24.00 16.97
N SER A 91 8.43 23.17 15.94
CA SER A 91 8.78 21.76 16.11
C SER A 91 10.29 21.57 16.34
N ARG A 92 10.68 20.56 17.12
CA ARG A 92 12.11 20.24 17.33
C ARG A 92 12.75 19.88 15.99
N ASN A 93 13.92 20.48 15.69
CA ASN A 93 14.65 20.21 14.44
C ASN A 93 14.94 18.71 14.24
N VAL A 94 15.25 18.00 15.32
CA VAL A 94 15.55 16.56 15.33
C VAL A 94 14.31 15.65 15.28
N SER A 95 13.09 16.16 15.46
CA SER A 95 11.89 15.32 15.40
C SER A 95 11.58 14.89 13.96
N ALA A 96 11.14 13.64 13.81
CA ALA A 96 10.65 13.11 12.54
C ALA A 96 9.21 13.59 12.21
N GLU A 97 8.56 14.32 13.12
CA GLU A 97 7.22 14.87 12.93
C GLU A 97 7.15 15.96 11.86
N ILE A 98 6.07 15.88 11.09
CA ILE A 98 5.60 16.89 10.15
C ILE A 98 4.09 16.99 10.23
N PHE A 99 3.56 18.08 9.72
CA PHE A 99 2.12 18.25 9.54
C PHE A 99 1.80 18.23 8.06
N VAL A 100 0.75 17.52 7.69
CA VAL A 100 0.22 17.51 6.33
C VAL A 100 -1.12 18.20 6.32
N LEU A 101 -1.26 19.17 5.43
CA LEU A 101 -2.42 20.02 5.23
C LEU A 101 -3.14 19.57 3.95
N CYS A 102 -4.33 19.01 4.12
CA CYS A 102 -5.15 18.48 3.05
C CYS A 102 -6.37 19.38 2.85
N ILE A 103 -6.34 20.23 1.81
CA ILE A 103 -7.32 21.30 1.59
C ILE A 103 -8.24 20.93 0.43
N GLY A 104 -9.54 21.19 0.62
CA GLY A 104 -10.54 21.04 -0.42
C GLY A 104 -10.97 19.59 -0.59
N PHE A 105 -11.66 19.04 0.42
CA PHE A 105 -12.19 17.68 0.37
C PHE A 105 -13.15 17.49 -0.82
N LYS A 106 -12.90 16.48 -1.67
CA LYS A 106 -13.64 16.28 -2.93
C LYS A 106 -15.05 15.69 -2.74
N ALA A 107 -15.33 15.06 -1.59
CA ALA A 107 -16.63 14.47 -1.23
C ALA A 107 -17.26 13.52 -2.29
N GLY A 108 -16.44 12.90 -3.13
CA GLY A 108 -16.89 11.95 -4.16
C GLY A 108 -17.04 10.52 -3.63
N LYS A 109 -17.29 9.57 -4.53
CA LYS A 109 -17.29 8.14 -4.18
C LYS A 109 -15.87 7.69 -3.83
N ILE A 110 -15.64 7.43 -2.54
CA ILE A 110 -14.32 7.01 -2.05
C ILE A 110 -14.15 5.49 -2.17
N ASP A 111 -12.98 5.07 -2.61
CA ASP A 111 -12.59 3.66 -2.56
C ASP A 111 -12.25 3.25 -1.11
N PRO A 112 -12.95 2.27 -0.51
CA PRO A 112 -12.70 1.87 0.88
C PRO A 112 -11.26 1.43 1.15
N ARG A 113 -10.53 0.96 0.14
CA ARG A 113 -9.14 0.52 0.26
C ARG A 113 -8.16 1.64 0.61
N PHE A 114 -8.53 2.89 0.35
CA PHE A 114 -7.76 4.05 0.79
C PHE A 114 -7.62 4.16 2.31
N PHE A 115 -8.42 3.41 3.06
CA PHE A 115 -8.38 3.35 4.52
C PHE A 115 -7.88 2.01 5.05
N ASP A 116 -7.43 1.10 4.18
CA ASP A 116 -6.85 -0.18 4.56
C ASP A 116 -5.31 -0.07 4.56
N PRO A 117 -4.65 -0.09 5.73
CA PRO A 117 -3.20 -0.04 5.84
C PRO A 117 -2.49 -1.10 4.99
N LYS A 118 -3.08 -2.30 4.88
CA LYS A 118 -2.48 -3.38 4.08
C LYS A 118 -2.41 -3.00 2.62
N TRP A 119 -3.44 -2.32 2.09
CA TRP A 119 -3.48 -1.92 0.70
C TRP A 119 -2.66 -0.65 0.43
N VAL A 120 -2.73 0.34 1.32
CA VAL A 120 -2.04 1.62 1.16
C VAL A 120 -0.52 1.47 1.29
N PHE A 121 -0.07 0.61 2.21
CA PHE A 121 1.35 0.40 2.49
C PHE A 121 1.93 -0.84 1.80
N MET A 122 1.15 -1.54 0.97
CA MET A 122 1.70 -2.51 0.03
C MET A 122 2.70 -1.78 -0.88
N GLU A 123 3.99 -2.14 -0.78
CA GLU A 123 5.10 -1.46 -1.47
C GLU A 123 4.73 -1.08 -2.90
N ILE A 124 4.46 0.21 -3.12
CA ILE A 124 4.26 0.79 -4.45
C ILE A 124 5.64 0.88 -5.09
N VAL A 125 6.08 -0.26 -5.62
CA VAL A 125 7.23 -0.32 -6.50
C VAL A 125 6.83 0.42 -7.77
N GLU A 126 7.31 1.67 -7.87
CA GLU A 126 7.64 2.46 -9.07
C GLU A 126 6.85 3.72 -9.45
N SER A 127 5.79 4.18 -8.76
CA SER A 127 5.15 5.45 -9.18
C SER A 127 5.79 6.74 -8.63
N ILE A 128 7.00 6.69 -8.06
CA ILE A 128 7.83 7.87 -7.74
C ILE A 128 9.06 7.93 -8.67
N ALA A 129 9.02 7.25 -9.81
CA ALA A 129 10.09 7.35 -10.81
C ALA A 129 10.03 8.64 -11.65
N GLU A 130 8.95 9.44 -11.56
CA GLU A 130 8.77 10.62 -12.43
C GLU A 130 8.82 11.99 -11.74
N ALA A 131 8.88 12.08 -10.41
CA ALA A 131 9.03 13.37 -9.72
C ALA A 131 10.23 13.33 -8.78
N GLY A 132 11.40 13.67 -9.33
CA GLY A 132 12.66 13.62 -8.62
C GLY A 132 12.75 14.63 -7.48
N VAL A 133 13.09 14.15 -6.27
CA VAL A 133 13.94 14.82 -5.28
C VAL A 133 14.66 13.73 -4.46
N THR A 134 15.97 13.90 -4.30
CA THR A 134 16.92 13.11 -3.49
C THR A 134 16.63 13.32 -1.99
N ASP A 135 16.69 12.33 -1.10
CA ASP A 135 17.91 11.73 -0.57
C ASP A 135 17.64 10.46 0.29
N LYS A 136 18.72 9.66 0.40
CA LYS A 136 18.95 8.30 0.96
C LYS A 136 18.54 8.16 2.46
N LYS A 137 18.20 7.01 3.11
CA LYS A 137 18.10 5.54 2.86
C LYS A 137 17.52 4.84 4.16
N PRO A 138 17.15 3.53 4.21
CA PRO A 138 15.73 3.15 4.39
C PRO A 138 15.43 1.92 5.32
N THR A 139 14.14 1.61 5.54
CA THR A 139 13.64 0.23 5.74
C THR A 139 13.85 -0.58 4.45
N SER A 140 14.16 -1.87 4.56
CA SER A 140 14.79 -2.66 3.49
C SER A 140 13.96 -2.74 2.19
N THR A 141 14.26 -1.83 1.27
CA THR A 141 13.75 -1.81 -0.10
C THR A 141 14.32 -2.99 -0.89
N LEU A 142 13.80 -3.27 -2.08
CA LEU A 142 14.45 -4.15 -3.07
C LEU A 142 15.96 -3.85 -3.24
N LYS A 143 16.37 -2.58 -3.06
CA LYS A 143 17.77 -2.14 -3.09
C LYS A 143 18.60 -2.66 -1.91
N ASP A 144 17.99 -2.95 -0.78
CA ASP A 144 18.65 -3.44 0.43
C ASP A 144 18.73 -4.97 0.44
N TYR A 145 17.71 -5.66 -0.07
CA TYR A 145 17.78 -7.10 -0.36
C TYR A 145 18.87 -7.42 -1.40
N LEU A 146 18.96 -6.64 -2.48
CA LEU A 146 20.04 -6.79 -3.47
C LEU A 146 21.43 -6.47 -2.91
N LYS A 147 21.53 -5.53 -1.96
CA LYS A 147 22.78 -5.25 -1.23
C LYS A 147 23.17 -6.36 -0.26
N ALA A 148 22.18 -7.02 0.35
CA ALA A 148 22.41 -8.19 1.21
C ALA A 148 22.95 -9.38 0.40
N GLN A 149 22.50 -9.60 -0.84
CA GLN A 149 23.07 -10.62 -1.74
C GLN A 149 24.51 -10.32 -2.18
N GLY A 150 24.89 -9.04 -2.32
CA GLY A 150 26.26 -8.63 -2.67
C GLY A 150 27.30 -8.90 -1.56
N ARG A 151 26.86 -9.07 -0.31
CA ARG A 151 27.69 -9.64 0.77
C ARG A 151 27.73 -11.15 0.58
N ARG A 152 28.52 -11.61 -0.39
CA ARG A 152 28.93 -13.01 -0.49
C ARG A 152 29.46 -13.43 0.88
N GLN A 153 28.71 -14.28 1.58
CA GLN A 153 29.30 -15.16 2.58
C GLN A 153 30.46 -15.87 1.88
N ARG A 154 31.69 -15.51 2.26
CA ARG A 154 32.89 -16.29 1.93
C ARG A 154 32.88 -17.52 2.84
N GLY A 155 31.87 -18.37 2.66
CA GLY A 155 31.76 -19.68 3.25
C GLY A 155 31.46 -20.62 2.10
N GLY A 156 32.27 -21.68 1.95
CA GLY A 156 32.09 -22.67 0.89
C GLY A 156 30.66 -23.20 0.84
N TYR A 157 30.23 -23.61 -0.34
CA TYR A 157 28.94 -24.25 -0.55
C TYR A 157 28.77 -25.42 0.44
N GLU A 158 27.76 -25.35 1.31
CA GLU A 158 27.28 -26.58 1.95
C GLU A 158 26.57 -27.43 0.89
N PRO A 159 26.79 -28.75 0.86
CA PRO A 159 26.15 -29.63 -0.12
C PRO A 159 24.63 -29.64 0.13
N GLY A 160 23.85 -29.14 -0.82
CA GLY A 160 22.37 -29.11 -0.74
C GLY A 160 21.72 -27.74 -0.52
N ALA A 161 22.39 -26.61 -0.81
CA ALA A 161 21.74 -25.30 -0.81
C ALA A 161 20.80 -25.13 -2.03
N ASP A 162 19.55 -25.53 -1.83
CA ASP A 162 18.59 -25.93 -2.86
C ASP A 162 18.12 -24.85 -3.85
N PHE A 163 18.00 -25.27 -5.10
CA PHE A 163 17.34 -24.53 -6.18
C PHE A 163 15.84 -24.32 -5.87
N LYS A 164 15.51 -23.20 -5.22
CA LYS A 164 14.15 -22.83 -4.82
C LYS A 164 13.25 -22.41 -6.00
N VAL A 165 12.31 -23.27 -6.38
CA VAL A 165 11.23 -23.00 -7.35
C VAL A 165 9.95 -22.63 -6.61
N VAL A 166 9.28 -21.55 -7.02
CA VAL A 166 8.06 -21.04 -6.36
C VAL A 166 6.89 -20.98 -7.35
N PRO A 167 5.68 -21.46 -7.03
CA PRO A 167 4.51 -21.28 -7.90
C PRO A 167 4.20 -19.81 -8.21
N LEU A 168 3.79 -19.50 -9.45
CA LEU A 168 3.50 -18.12 -9.85
C LEU A 168 2.37 -17.49 -9.00
N HIS A 169 1.33 -18.26 -8.66
CA HIS A 169 0.23 -17.75 -7.84
C HIS A 169 0.65 -17.34 -6.43
N GLU A 170 1.71 -17.94 -5.88
CA GLU A 170 2.23 -17.59 -4.56
C GLU A 170 2.82 -16.18 -4.57
N LEU A 171 3.43 -15.74 -5.68
CA LEU A 171 3.84 -14.35 -5.83
C LEU A 171 2.64 -13.40 -5.72
N ILE A 172 1.48 -13.77 -6.26
CA ILE A 172 0.27 -12.93 -6.22
C ILE A 172 -0.28 -12.82 -4.79
N THR A 173 -0.36 -13.93 -4.07
CA THR A 173 -0.95 -13.98 -2.71
C THR A 173 0.02 -13.62 -1.59
N SER A 174 1.34 -13.57 -1.86
CA SER A 174 2.37 -13.31 -0.86
C SER A 174 2.24 -11.95 -0.17
N GLU A 175 2.48 -11.96 1.15
CA GLU A 175 2.63 -10.77 1.99
C GLU A 175 4.02 -10.11 1.87
N ASN A 176 5.04 -10.84 1.38
CA ASN A 176 6.39 -10.33 1.13
C ASN A 176 6.91 -10.73 -0.27
N PRO A 177 6.38 -10.10 -1.34
CA PRO A 177 6.73 -10.46 -2.71
C PRO A 177 8.19 -10.09 -3.07
N ALA A 178 8.77 -9.02 -2.51
CA ALA A 178 10.15 -8.62 -2.77
C ALA A 178 11.16 -9.63 -2.19
N GLY A 179 10.94 -10.10 -0.96
CA GLY A 179 11.77 -11.15 -0.35
C GLY A 179 11.63 -12.50 -1.08
N LEU A 180 10.43 -12.83 -1.55
CA LEU A 180 10.19 -14.02 -2.36
C LEU A 180 11.00 -13.97 -3.66
N LEU A 181 10.94 -12.86 -4.41
CA LEU A 181 11.67 -12.71 -5.66
C LEU A 181 13.20 -12.76 -5.49
N VAL A 182 13.74 -12.25 -4.39
CA VAL A 182 15.18 -12.29 -4.11
C VAL A 182 15.64 -13.67 -3.65
N THR A 183 14.79 -14.43 -2.97
CA THR A 183 15.15 -15.76 -2.44
C THR A 183 14.90 -16.89 -3.45
N ALA A 184 13.84 -16.81 -4.25
CA ALA A 184 13.52 -17.79 -5.28
C ALA A 184 14.53 -17.77 -6.45
N HIS A 185 14.64 -18.90 -7.15
CA HIS A 185 15.44 -19.05 -8.36
C HIS A 185 14.58 -18.90 -9.61
N ARG A 186 13.34 -19.38 -9.56
CA ARG A 186 12.37 -19.24 -10.66
C ARG A 186 10.94 -19.25 -10.13
N LEU A 187 10.05 -18.66 -10.91
CA LEU A 187 8.61 -18.80 -10.73
C LEU A 187 8.11 -19.90 -11.69
N ASN A 188 7.31 -20.82 -11.17
CA ASN A 188 6.70 -21.89 -11.95
C ASN A 188 5.32 -21.46 -12.46
N LEU A 189 5.24 -21.16 -13.75
CA LEU A 189 4.00 -20.77 -14.43
C LEU A 189 3.06 -21.97 -14.66
N GLU A 190 3.60 -23.18 -14.70
CA GLU A 190 2.85 -24.43 -14.92
C GLU A 190 2.34 -25.05 -13.61
N ALA A 191 2.57 -24.40 -12.47
CA ALA A 191 2.08 -24.89 -11.19
C ALA A 191 0.55 -24.80 -11.13
N PRO A 192 -0.15 -25.84 -10.61
CA PRO A 192 -1.60 -25.81 -10.45
C PRO A 192 -2.09 -24.54 -9.74
N GLY A 193 -3.14 -23.92 -10.26
CA GLY A 193 -3.67 -22.65 -9.77
C GLY A 193 -3.01 -21.41 -10.38
N SER A 194 -2.04 -21.57 -11.28
CA SER A 194 -1.38 -20.47 -11.99
C SER A 194 -1.89 -20.27 -13.42
N GLU A 195 -2.84 -21.07 -13.89
CA GLU A 195 -3.29 -21.12 -15.29
C GLU A 195 -3.86 -19.75 -15.72
N HIS A 196 -4.77 -19.20 -14.91
CA HIS A 196 -5.37 -17.89 -15.14
C HIS A 196 -4.35 -16.73 -15.11
N LEU A 197 -3.18 -16.93 -14.49
CA LEU A 197 -2.10 -15.95 -14.44
C LEU A 197 -1.16 -16.12 -15.63
N ARG A 198 -0.81 -17.37 -15.98
CA ARG A 198 0.01 -17.73 -17.14
C ARG A 198 -0.62 -17.23 -18.44
N ASP A 199 -1.93 -17.41 -18.57
CA ASP A 199 -2.71 -17.10 -19.78
C ASP A 199 -3.29 -15.67 -19.76
N HIS A 200 -2.98 -14.89 -18.71
CA HIS A 200 -3.45 -13.52 -18.58
C HIS A 200 -2.83 -12.60 -19.64
N ALA A 201 -3.61 -11.68 -20.21
CA ALA A 201 -3.15 -10.73 -21.24
C ALA A 201 -1.99 -9.81 -20.78
N LEU A 202 -1.79 -9.68 -19.48
CA LEU A 202 -0.71 -8.88 -18.88
C LEU A 202 0.58 -9.67 -18.68
N THR A 203 0.51 -11.00 -18.74
CA THR A 203 1.65 -11.89 -18.68
C THR A 203 2.22 -11.98 -20.08
N THR A 204 3.03 -10.99 -20.43
CA THR A 204 3.73 -10.92 -21.71
C THR A 204 4.90 -11.90 -21.74
N ASP A 205 5.47 -12.14 -22.93
CA ASP A 205 6.65 -13.01 -23.07
C ASP A 205 7.84 -12.49 -22.26
N GLU A 206 7.99 -11.17 -22.18
CA GLU A 206 8.96 -10.54 -21.27
C GLU A 206 8.73 -10.97 -19.81
N ILE A 207 7.49 -10.94 -19.30
CA ILE A 207 7.20 -11.40 -17.92
C ILE A 207 7.52 -12.88 -17.75
N ARG A 208 7.23 -13.72 -18.76
CA ARG A 208 7.55 -15.16 -18.73
C ARG A 208 9.06 -15.40 -18.66
N GLU A 209 9.84 -14.67 -19.45
CA GLU A 209 11.31 -14.73 -19.43
C GLU A 209 11.87 -14.30 -18.07
N LEU A 210 11.36 -13.21 -17.51
CA LEU A 210 11.76 -12.74 -16.18
C LEU A 210 11.45 -13.76 -15.08
N CYS A 211 10.38 -14.54 -15.21
CA CYS A 211 10.04 -15.58 -14.26
C CYS A 211 10.99 -16.80 -14.31
N ALA A 212 11.69 -17.02 -15.42
CA ALA A 212 12.46 -18.24 -15.68
C ALA A 212 13.75 -18.34 -14.85
N ASP A 213 14.44 -17.22 -14.66
CA ASP A 213 15.64 -17.13 -13.83
C ASP A 213 15.70 -15.79 -13.10
N LEU A 214 15.33 -15.81 -11.82
CA LEU A 214 15.32 -14.64 -10.95
C LEU A 214 16.72 -14.23 -10.51
N LYS A 215 17.72 -15.12 -10.57
CA LYS A 215 19.08 -14.85 -10.07
C LYS A 215 19.92 -14.04 -11.04
N VAL A 216 19.57 -14.04 -12.33
CA VAL A 216 20.20 -13.19 -13.35
C VAL A 216 19.61 -11.77 -13.41
N LEU A 217 18.47 -11.54 -12.74
CA LEU A 217 17.76 -10.29 -12.85
C LEU A 217 18.39 -9.15 -12.06
N GLY A 218 18.43 -7.98 -12.69
CA GLY A 218 18.77 -6.73 -12.03
C GLY A 218 17.58 -6.13 -11.28
N LYS A 219 17.84 -5.07 -10.51
CA LYS A 219 16.81 -4.32 -9.79
C LYS A 219 15.63 -3.90 -10.69
N LYS A 220 15.92 -3.44 -11.92
CA LYS A 220 14.90 -2.95 -12.85
C LYS A 220 13.92 -4.07 -13.21
N ASP A 221 14.44 -5.25 -13.50
CA ASP A 221 13.63 -6.39 -13.94
C ASP A 221 12.81 -7.01 -12.80
N LEU A 222 13.40 -7.10 -11.60
CA LEU A 222 12.65 -7.47 -10.41
C LEU A 222 11.51 -6.48 -10.11
N SER A 223 11.73 -5.19 -10.38
CA SER A 223 10.68 -4.17 -10.21
C SER A 223 9.55 -4.34 -11.24
N LYS A 224 9.87 -4.71 -12.50
CA LYS A 224 8.87 -5.06 -13.51
C LYS A 224 7.94 -6.20 -13.08
N LEU A 225 8.46 -7.25 -12.43
CA LEU A 225 7.64 -8.35 -11.90
C LEU A 225 6.68 -7.87 -10.79
N LEU A 226 7.13 -6.96 -9.92
CA LEU A 226 6.28 -6.37 -8.87
C LEU A 226 5.20 -5.46 -9.46
N LYS A 227 5.52 -4.67 -10.49
CA LYS A 227 4.54 -3.89 -11.26
C LYS A 227 3.49 -4.79 -11.92
N TRP A 228 3.93 -5.85 -12.60
CA TRP A 228 3.03 -6.79 -13.27
C TRP A 228 2.03 -7.39 -12.27
N ARG A 229 2.51 -7.90 -11.13
CA ARG A 229 1.67 -8.38 -10.02
C ARG A 229 0.60 -7.36 -9.62
N MET A 230 0.98 -6.09 -9.46
CA MET A 230 0.02 -5.05 -9.07
C MET A 230 -1.07 -4.81 -10.12
N ARG A 231 -0.75 -4.93 -11.41
CA ARG A 231 -1.75 -4.81 -12.48
C ARG A 231 -2.72 -6.00 -12.47
N ILE A 232 -2.23 -7.22 -12.26
CA ILE A 232 -3.05 -8.43 -12.11
C ILE A 232 -4.07 -8.28 -10.96
N LEU A 233 -3.60 -7.85 -9.78
CA LEU A 233 -4.47 -7.66 -8.61
C LEU A 233 -5.57 -6.63 -8.87
N ARG A 234 -5.26 -5.55 -9.58
CA ARG A 234 -6.23 -4.51 -9.96
C ARG A 234 -7.28 -5.03 -10.93
N GLU A 235 -6.91 -5.85 -11.91
CA GLU A 235 -7.87 -6.44 -12.85
C GLU A 235 -8.79 -7.46 -12.18
N LYS A 236 -8.24 -8.30 -11.30
CA LYS A 236 -9.02 -9.25 -10.49
C LYS A 236 -10.09 -8.54 -9.69
N GLU A 237 -9.74 -7.45 -9.02
CA GLU A 237 -10.69 -6.68 -8.23
C GLU A 237 -11.73 -5.94 -9.10
N LYS A 238 -11.31 -5.41 -10.25
CA LYS A 238 -12.24 -4.79 -11.20
C LYS A 238 -13.28 -5.81 -11.69
N ALA A 239 -12.85 -7.04 -11.98
CA ALA A 239 -13.71 -8.14 -12.38
C ALA A 239 -14.66 -8.56 -11.24
N GLU A 240 -14.17 -8.71 -10.02
CA GLU A 240 -14.99 -9.02 -8.82
C GLU A 240 -16.05 -7.93 -8.58
N ARG A 241 -15.70 -6.66 -8.77
CA ARG A 241 -16.63 -5.53 -8.64
C ARG A 241 -17.68 -5.51 -9.75
N ALA A 242 -17.33 -5.88 -10.97
CA ALA A 242 -18.27 -6.01 -12.07
C ALA A 242 -19.24 -7.17 -11.83
N ALA A 243 -18.73 -8.32 -11.38
CA ALA A 243 -19.53 -9.50 -11.03
C ALA A 243 -20.53 -9.21 -9.89
N ARG A 244 -20.13 -8.45 -8.87
CA ARG A 244 -21.03 -8.00 -7.79
C ARG A 244 -22.16 -7.08 -8.27
N LYS A 245 -21.93 -6.29 -9.31
CA LYS A 245 -22.95 -5.40 -9.91
C LYS A 245 -23.92 -6.14 -10.84
N ALA A 246 -23.50 -7.27 -11.40
CA ALA A 246 -24.28 -8.05 -12.36
C ALA A 246 -25.21 -9.10 -11.73
N LYS A 247 -25.08 -9.39 -10.43
CA LYS A 247 -26.06 -10.24 -9.71
C LYS A 247 -27.35 -9.44 -9.45
N PRO A 248 -28.51 -9.83 -9.98
CA PRO A 248 -29.79 -9.22 -9.64
C PRO A 248 -30.09 -9.40 -8.15
N ALA A 249 -30.79 -8.44 -7.55
CA ALA A 249 -31.38 -8.57 -6.23
C ALA A 249 -32.57 -9.54 -6.28
N GLU A 250 -32.32 -10.84 -6.26
CA GLU A 250 -33.35 -11.85 -5.99
C GLU A 250 -33.27 -12.27 -4.52
N ALA A 251 -34.15 -11.68 -3.71
CA ALA A 251 -34.82 -12.32 -2.56
C ALA A 251 -35.80 -11.30 -1.97
N GLY A 252 -37.05 -11.33 -2.43
CA GLY A 252 -38.09 -10.45 -1.91
C GLY A 252 -39.45 -10.60 -2.58
N ALA A 253 -39.85 -11.82 -2.94
CA ALA A 253 -41.23 -12.12 -3.28
C ALA A 253 -41.45 -13.65 -3.19
N ASP A 254 -41.75 -14.15 -2.00
CA ASP A 254 -42.85 -15.10 -1.83
C ASP A 254 -43.15 -15.35 -0.36
N ALA A 255 -44.37 -14.96 0.07
CA ALA A 255 -45.16 -15.54 1.16
C ALA A 255 -46.37 -14.63 1.43
N ALA A 256 -47.28 -14.57 0.46
CA ALA A 256 -48.64 -14.13 0.69
C ALA A 256 -49.58 -14.98 -0.17
N THR A 257 -49.86 -16.19 0.29
CA THR A 257 -51.14 -16.87 0.05
C THR A 257 -51.39 -17.89 1.15
#